data_AF-A0A6V7JRT2-F1
#
_entry.id   AF-A0A6V7JRT2-F1
#
_cell.length_a   1.000
_cell.length_b   1.000
_cell.length_c   1.000
_cell.angle_alpha   90.00
_cell.angle_beta   90.00
_cell.angle_gamma   90.00
#
_symmetry.space_group_name_H-M   'P 1'
#
loop_
_entity.id
_entity.type
_entity.pdbx_description
1 polymer ?
#
loop_
_entity_poly.entity_id
_entity_poly.type
_entity_poly.pdbx_seq_one_letter_code
_entity_poly.pdbx_strand_id
1 'polypeptide(L)'
;IEFSLDGRVGNPTKSLFNQPDSVPNSYVKLWHSGLREDAAQSTIPFLDAQPVHGDPGFALGGVGLFHKGDEVSGGFLALRIFSIDYPQYMNDELPENLVVAFNETMFED
;
A
#
# COMPACT_ATOMS: atom_id res chain seq x y z
N ILE A 1 -13.18 31.67 10.19
CA ILE A 1 -12.05 31.01 10.88
C ILE A 1 -11.38 30.15 9.81
N GLU A 2 -10.24 30.62 9.31
CA GLU A 2 -9.50 29.95 8.25
C GLU A 2 -8.56 28.94 8.92
N PHE A 3 -8.93 27.65 8.86
CA PHE A 3 -8.12 26.57 9.40
C PHE A 3 -6.99 26.24 8.42
N SER A 4 -5.90 26.98 8.51
CA SER A 4 -4.61 26.57 7.94
C SER A 4 -3.70 26.15 9.11
N LEU A 5 -3.61 24.85 9.32
CA LEU A 5 -2.63 24.22 10.21
C LEU A 5 -1.72 23.38 9.32
N ASP A 6 -0.58 23.97 8.94
CA ASP A 6 0.71 23.38 8.53
C ASP A 6 0.77 22.13 7.61
N GLY A 7 -0.34 21.67 7.03
CA GLY A 7 -0.41 20.45 6.24
C GLY A 7 -0.27 19.15 7.04
N ARG A 8 -0.08 19.19 8.36
CA ARG A 8 0.11 18.00 9.22
C ARG A 8 -1.20 17.48 9.79
N VAL A 9 -2.25 18.32 9.85
CA VAL A 9 -3.53 17.96 10.46
C VAL A 9 -4.61 17.80 9.40
N GLY A 10 -5.17 16.59 9.30
CA GLY A 10 -6.48 16.36 8.70
C GLY A 10 -6.53 15.48 7.44
N ASN A 11 -5.40 15.16 6.79
CA ASN A 11 -5.42 14.23 5.67
C ASN A 11 -4.26 13.20 5.71
N PRO A 12 -4.52 11.97 6.19
CA PRO A 12 -3.49 10.95 6.31
C PRO A 12 -2.98 10.42 4.95
N THR A 13 -3.66 10.67 3.83
CA THR A 13 -3.14 10.31 2.50
C THR A 13 -2.15 11.32 1.93
N LYS A 14 -2.00 12.51 2.56
CA LYS A 14 -1.09 13.58 2.12
C LYS A 14 0.11 13.80 3.05
N SER A 15 0.13 13.19 4.23
CA SER A 15 1.26 13.32 5.18
C SER A 15 2.47 12.53 4.68
N LEU A 16 3.60 13.23 4.48
CA LEU A 16 4.89 12.61 4.13
C LEU A 16 5.47 11.79 5.30
N PHE A 17 4.97 11.99 6.52
CA PHE A 17 5.40 11.27 7.72
C PHE A 17 4.55 10.03 8.00
N ASN A 18 3.50 9.82 7.21
CA ASN A 18 2.70 8.62 7.34
C ASN A 18 3.52 7.42 6.82
N GLN A 19 3.77 6.42 7.66
CA GLN A 19 4.61 5.25 7.36
C GLN A 19 3.84 3.96 7.65
N PRO A 20 4.05 2.89 6.85
CA PRO A 20 3.53 1.57 7.19
C PRO A 20 4.13 1.09 8.52
N ASP A 21 3.29 0.77 9.49
CA ASP A 21 3.71 0.35 10.84
C ASP A 21 3.18 -1.06 11.22
N SER A 22 2.52 -1.73 10.27
CA SER A 22 1.91 -3.03 10.51
C SER A 22 2.92 -4.16 10.65
N VAL A 23 2.74 -4.96 11.69
CA VAL A 23 3.48 -6.21 11.95
C VAL A 23 2.54 -7.42 11.95
N PRO A 24 3.03 -8.64 11.67
CA PRO A 24 2.21 -9.86 11.75
C PRO A 24 1.52 -10.02 13.11
N ASN A 25 0.28 -10.51 13.10
CA ASN A 25 -0.55 -10.71 14.31
C ASN A 25 -0.84 -9.44 15.13
N SER A 26 -0.71 -8.26 14.51
CA SER A 26 -1.21 -7.02 15.10
C SER A 26 -2.71 -6.84 14.87
N TYR A 27 -3.32 -5.98 15.66
CA TYR A 27 -4.70 -5.55 15.46
C TYR A 27 -4.78 -4.04 15.53
N VAL A 28 -5.78 -3.49 14.87
CA VAL A 28 -6.13 -2.07 14.92
C VAL A 28 -7.50 -1.93 15.56
N LYS A 29 -7.64 -0.99 16.48
CA LYS A 29 -8.93 -0.69 17.10
C LYS A 29 -9.57 0.48 16.37
N LEU A 30 -10.80 0.29 15.90
CA LEU A 30 -11.61 1.37 15.38
C LEU A 30 -12.10 2.25 16.54
N TRP A 31 -11.94 3.56 16.41
CA TRP A 31 -12.39 4.53 17.41
C TRP A 31 -12.91 5.80 16.74
N HIS A 32 -13.61 6.62 17.52
CA HIS A 32 -13.95 7.96 17.05
C HIS A 32 -12.69 8.84 17.01
N SER A 33 -12.65 9.78 16.09
CA SER A 33 -11.62 10.82 16.05
C SER A 33 -11.70 11.74 17.28
N GLY A 34 -10.69 12.57 17.49
CA GLY A 34 -10.63 13.43 18.67
C GLY A 34 -11.69 14.54 18.63
N LEU A 35 -12.24 14.88 19.80
CA LEU A 35 -13.25 15.95 19.92
C LEU A 35 -12.72 17.32 19.49
N ARG A 36 -11.41 17.56 19.64
CA ARG A 36 -10.81 18.86 19.34
C ARG A 36 -10.45 19.00 17.86
N GLU A 37 -10.14 17.88 17.22
CA GLU A 37 -9.67 17.81 15.85
C GLU A 37 -10.84 17.88 14.86
N ASP A 38 -11.91 17.11 15.09
CA ASP A 38 -13.10 17.08 14.21
C ASP A 38 -14.42 16.77 14.94
N ALA A 39 -14.49 17.06 16.25
CA ALA A 39 -15.66 16.79 17.08
C ALA A 39 -16.09 15.31 17.13
N ALA A 40 -15.13 14.38 16.97
CA ALA A 40 -15.39 12.93 16.98
C ALA A 40 -16.38 12.47 15.91
N GLN A 41 -16.48 13.24 14.81
CA GLN A 41 -17.41 12.93 13.72
C GLN A 41 -16.91 11.76 12.86
N SER A 42 -15.61 11.52 12.84
CA SER A 42 -14.98 10.50 12.01
C SER A 42 -14.69 9.21 12.78
N THR A 43 -14.56 8.10 12.06
CA THR A 43 -13.98 6.85 12.58
C THR A 43 -12.56 6.72 12.06
N ILE A 44 -11.62 6.40 12.96
CA ILE A 44 -10.21 6.20 12.65
C ILE A 44 -9.77 4.75 12.96
N PRO A 45 -8.76 4.22 12.23
CA PRO A 45 -8.23 4.76 10.98
C PRO A 45 -9.29 4.85 9.87
N PHE A 46 -9.03 5.69 8.88
CA PHE A 46 -9.84 5.69 7.66
C PHE A 46 -9.62 4.40 6.86
N LEU A 47 -10.63 4.00 6.08
CA LEU A 47 -10.48 2.88 5.15
C LEU A 47 -10.12 3.45 3.77
N ASP A 48 -8.97 3.03 3.25
CA ASP A 48 -8.59 3.30 1.87
C ASP A 48 -9.14 2.19 0.96
N ALA A 49 -10.17 2.54 0.20
CA ALA A 49 -10.85 1.65 -0.74
C ALA A 49 -10.41 1.88 -2.20
N GLN A 50 -9.27 2.54 -2.43
CA GLN A 50 -8.73 2.70 -3.77
C GLN A 50 -8.46 1.34 -4.43
N PRO A 51 -8.74 1.18 -5.74
CA PRO A 51 -8.43 -0.05 -6.45
C PRO A 51 -6.93 -0.30 -6.49
N VAL A 52 -6.50 -1.47 -6.01
CA VAL A 52 -5.12 -1.94 -6.15
C VAL A 52 -5.09 -2.94 -7.30
N HIS A 53 -4.27 -2.65 -8.31
CA HIS A 53 -4.07 -3.52 -9.46
C HIS A 53 -2.58 -3.54 -9.83
N GLY A 54 -2.16 -4.63 -10.47
CA GLY A 54 -0.83 -4.73 -11.06
C GLY A 54 -0.84 -4.25 -12.49
N ASP A 55 0.13 -3.41 -12.85
CA ASP A 55 0.44 -3.07 -14.23
C ASP A 55 1.97 -3.14 -14.43
N PRO A 56 2.49 -4.12 -15.19
CA PRO A 56 1.76 -5.21 -15.85
C PRO A 56 1.12 -6.18 -14.84
N GLY A 57 0.11 -6.93 -15.29
CA GLY A 57 -0.53 -7.95 -14.46
C GLY A 57 0.46 -9.01 -13.99
N PHE A 58 0.35 -9.44 -12.74
CA PHE A 58 1.22 -10.44 -12.12
C PHE A 58 0.41 -11.49 -11.35
N ALA A 59 1.03 -12.66 -11.09
CA ALA A 59 0.36 -13.72 -10.35
C ALA A 59 0.21 -13.36 -8.86
N LEU A 60 -1.02 -13.47 -8.34
CA LEU A 60 -1.34 -13.18 -6.95
C LEU A 60 -0.82 -14.29 -6.02
N GLY A 61 0.13 -13.93 -5.15
CA GLY A 61 0.57 -14.77 -4.04
C GLY A 61 -0.31 -14.63 -2.79
N GLY A 62 -1.12 -13.57 -2.72
CA GLY A 62 -2.07 -13.36 -1.64
C GLY A 62 -2.60 -11.93 -1.57
N VAL A 63 -3.52 -11.69 -0.65
CA VAL A 63 -4.02 -10.36 -0.28
C VAL A 63 -3.89 -10.16 1.22
N GLY A 64 -3.77 -8.92 1.65
CA GLY A 64 -3.70 -8.57 3.06
C GLY A 64 -4.15 -7.15 3.34
N LEU A 65 -4.09 -6.80 4.62
CA LEU A 65 -4.34 -5.46 5.11
C LEU A 65 -3.05 -4.89 5.69
N PHE A 66 -2.88 -3.59 5.57
CA PHE A 66 -1.85 -2.86 6.30
C PHE A 66 -2.43 -1.53 6.79
N HIS A 67 -1.99 -1.15 7.97
CA HIS A 67 -2.14 0.16 8.55
C HIS A 67 -0.92 1.02 8.22
N LYS A 68 -1.20 2.30 8.00
CA LYS A 68 -0.22 3.34 7.73
C LYS A 68 -0.68 4.60 8.49
N GLY A 69 0.07 4.98 9.53
CA GLY A 69 -0.19 6.18 10.34
C GLY A 69 1.05 7.01 10.67
N ASP A 70 0.86 8.10 11.41
CA ASP A 70 1.91 8.87 12.08
C ASP A 70 1.48 9.18 13.54
N GLU A 71 2.38 9.76 14.34
CA GLU A 71 2.09 10.02 15.77
C GLU A 71 0.94 11.01 16.02
N VAL A 72 0.53 11.77 15.00
CA VAL A 72 -0.43 12.87 15.12
C VAL A 72 -1.76 12.60 14.40
N SER A 73 -1.88 11.48 13.68
CA SER A 73 -3.08 11.08 12.97
C SER A 73 -3.42 9.61 13.20
N GLY A 74 -4.72 9.30 13.16
CA GLY A 74 -5.19 7.92 13.26
C GLY A 74 -4.88 7.07 12.03
N GLY A 75 -4.20 7.60 11.01
CA GLY A 75 -3.80 6.86 9.82
C GLY A 75 -4.94 6.35 8.93
N PHE A 76 -4.60 5.41 8.07
CA PHE A 76 -5.55 4.65 7.26
C PHE A 76 -5.20 3.16 7.22
N LEU A 77 -6.21 2.34 6.99
CA LEU A 77 -6.12 0.92 6.71
C LEU A 77 -6.34 0.72 5.21
N ALA A 78 -5.41 0.05 4.55
CA ALA A 78 -5.41 -0.18 3.10
C ALA A 78 -5.23 -1.65 2.75
N LEU A 79 -5.66 -1.99 1.53
CA LEU A 79 -5.43 -3.29 0.92
C LEU A 79 -4.00 -3.39 0.38
N ARG A 80 -3.36 -4.55 0.60
CA ARG A 80 -2.06 -4.91 0.02
C ARG A 80 -2.20 -6.18 -0.79
N ILE A 81 -1.57 -6.19 -1.96
CA ILE A 81 -1.44 -7.39 -2.79
C ILE A 81 -0.01 -7.93 -2.65
N PHE A 82 0.12 -9.25 -2.56
CA PHE A 82 1.40 -9.96 -2.60
C PHE A 82 1.55 -10.66 -3.94
N SER A 83 2.71 -10.54 -4.59
CA SER A 83 3.07 -11.32 -5.76
C SER A 83 3.62 -12.69 -5.35
N ILE A 84 3.57 -13.66 -6.27
CA ILE A 84 4.29 -14.93 -6.10
C ILE A 84 5.80 -14.65 -6.13
N ASP A 85 6.55 -15.33 -5.26
CA ASP A 85 8.01 -15.35 -5.27
C ASP A 85 8.52 -16.29 -6.39
N TYR A 86 8.62 -15.76 -7.61
CA TYR A 86 8.96 -16.52 -8.82
C TYR A 86 10.29 -17.30 -8.76
N PRO A 87 11.39 -16.81 -8.16
CA PRO A 87 12.64 -17.54 -8.06
C PRO A 87 12.52 -18.94 -7.44
N GLN A 88 11.53 -19.18 -6.58
CA GLN A 88 11.30 -20.50 -5.98
C GLN A 88 10.68 -21.52 -6.97
N TYR A 89 10.18 -21.05 -8.11
CA TYR A 89 9.46 -21.83 -9.11
C TYR A 89 10.10 -21.76 -10.51
N MET A 90 11.12 -20.93 -10.69
CA MET A 90 11.90 -20.86 -11.91
C MET A 90 13.09 -21.80 -11.78
N ASN A 91 13.26 -22.73 -12.73
CA ASN A 91 14.56 -23.36 -12.89
C ASN A 91 15.57 -22.28 -13.29
N ASP A 92 16.79 -22.33 -12.74
CA ASP A 92 17.86 -21.37 -13.04
C ASP A 92 18.22 -21.28 -14.54
N GLU A 93 17.75 -22.26 -15.32
CA GLU A 93 17.90 -22.30 -16.77
C GLU A 93 16.66 -21.71 -17.45
N LEU A 94 16.83 -20.48 -17.98
CA LEU A 94 15.90 -19.96 -18.96
C LEU A 94 15.93 -20.88 -20.19
N PRO A 95 14.78 -21.36 -20.69
CA PRO A 95 14.77 -22.18 -21.88
C PRO A 95 15.31 -21.37 -23.07
N GLU A 96 16.18 -21.99 -23.86
CA GLU A 96 16.97 -21.31 -24.91
C GLU A 96 16.10 -20.51 -25.89
N ASN A 97 14.87 -20.98 -26.15
CA ASN A 97 13.92 -20.30 -27.02
C ASN A 97 13.48 -18.91 -26.51
N LEU A 98 13.39 -18.71 -25.19
CA LEU A 98 13.08 -17.40 -24.61
C LEU A 98 14.27 -16.45 -24.69
N VAL A 99 15.49 -16.97 -24.60
CA VAL A 99 16.73 -16.18 -24.75
C VAL A 99 16.87 -15.71 -26.20
N VAL A 100 16.62 -16.59 -27.17
CA VAL A 100 16.62 -16.24 -28.60
C VAL A 100 15.54 -15.19 -28.91
N ALA A 101 14.30 -15.41 -28.46
CA ALA A 101 13.21 -14.47 -28.70
C ALA A 101 13.45 -13.08 -28.07
N PHE A 102 13.97 -13.03 -26.84
CA PHE A 102 14.33 -11.76 -26.20
C PHE A 102 15.41 -11.00 -26.97
N ASN A 103 16.45 -11.71 -27.43
CA ASN A 103 17.52 -11.11 -28.23
C ASN A 103 16.98 -10.60 -29.57
N GLU A 104 16.15 -11.36 -30.28
CA GLU A 104 15.52 -10.93 -31.53
C GLU A 104 14.70 -9.65 -31.34
N THR A 105 13.94 -9.54 -30.23
CA THR A 105 13.16 -8.32 -29.94
C THR A 105 13.99 -7.11 -29.50
N MET A 106 15.20 -7.30 -28.97
CA MET A 106 16.08 -6.23 -28.50
C MET A 106 17.02 -5.68 -29.57
N PHE A 107 17.16 -6.36 -30.71
CA PHE A 107 18.04 -5.98 -31.81
C PHE A 107 17.28 -5.58 -33.10
N GLU A 108 15.95 -5.43 -33.03
CA GLU A 108 15.10 -4.99 -34.16
C GLU A 108 14.87 -3.46 -34.25
N ASP A 109 15.54 -2.64 -33.41
CA ASP A 109 15.56 -1.16 -33.51
C ASP A 109 16.96 -0.59 -33.80
#